data_AF-A0AAE3SMC7-F1
#
_entry.id   AF-A0AAE3SMC7-F1
#
_cell.length_a   1.000
_cell.length_b   1.000
_cell.length_c   1.000
_cell.angle_alpha   90.00
_cell.angle_beta   90.00
_cell.angle_gamma   90.00
#
_symmetry.space_group_name_H-M   'P 1'
#
loop_
_entity.id
_entity.type
_entity.pdbx_description
1 polymer ?
#
loop_
_entity_poly.entity_id
_entity_poly.type
_entity_poly.pdbx_seq_one_letter_code
_entity_poly.pdbx_strand_id
1 'polypeptide(L)'
;MIRFFRQIRQRLLTENRFTKYLLYAIGEIILVVIGILIALQINNWNEEQRSKRQADVFREKLVQDVIQDTLKINEILEDRKRIQKNIKDYFEYFDSGQHTPETLIDSARSVKWSLFRYLPQNYTFRDMQATGNTSLLMEKEREGLIDLANTQDFLIQIIEKQIDEILEELHKRDAYLGDHMSETDFFETLNAPLNPAESRKGLLHQHNAFTEIVELGDIMEAFAISIKQKSKNLILLLKQN
;
A
#
# COMPACT_ATOMS: atom_id res chain seq x y z
N MET A 1 -7.41 55.81 20.80
CA MET A 1 -7.29 55.85 22.27
C MET A 1 -8.43 56.66 22.87
N ILE A 2 -9.19 56.03 23.78
CA ILE A 2 -10.40 56.56 24.41
C ILE A 2 -10.08 57.90 25.12
N ARG A 3 -10.88 58.95 24.87
CA ARG A 3 -10.69 60.33 25.39
C ARG A 3 -10.48 60.42 26.91
N PHE A 4 -10.99 59.43 27.63
CA PHE A 4 -10.88 59.26 29.08
C PHE A 4 -9.42 59.17 29.56
N PHE A 5 -8.60 58.31 28.93
CA PHE A 5 -7.19 58.15 29.32
C PHE A 5 -6.35 59.40 28.99
N ARG A 6 -6.73 60.14 27.94
CA ARG A 6 -6.06 61.39 27.55
C ARG A 6 -6.25 62.51 28.59
N GLN A 7 -7.45 62.65 29.14
CA GLN A 7 -7.76 63.66 30.16
C GLN A 7 -7.07 63.35 31.51
N ILE A 8 -6.95 62.07 31.86
CA ILE A 8 -6.23 61.65 33.08
C ILE A 8 -4.72 61.91 32.97
N ARG A 9 -4.11 61.66 31.80
CA ARG A 9 -2.68 61.99 31.56
C ARG A 9 -2.39 63.48 31.73
N GLN A 10 -3.25 64.35 31.19
CA GLN A 10 -3.04 65.80 31.28
C GLN A 10 -3.10 66.31 32.72
N ARG A 11 -3.98 65.76 33.57
CA ARG A 11 -4.08 66.15 35.00
C ARG A 11 -2.91 65.67 35.86
N LEU A 12 -2.34 64.50 35.56
CA LEU A 12 -1.23 63.93 36.33
C LEU A 12 0.14 64.55 36.00
N LEU A 13 0.32 65.09 34.79
CA LEU A 13 1.54 65.79 34.37
C LEU A 13 1.70 67.15 35.08
N THR A 14 0.60 67.81 35.45
CA THR A 14 0.60 69.10 36.15
C THR A 14 0.92 69.01 37.64
N GLU A 15 0.91 67.83 38.27
CA GLU A 15 1.07 67.66 39.73
C GLU A 15 2.45 67.12 40.19
N ASN A 16 3.49 67.09 39.34
CA ASN A 16 4.82 66.55 39.70
C ASN A 16 4.83 65.06 40.16
N ARG A 17 3.77 64.29 39.85
CA ARG A 17 3.60 62.88 40.27
C ARG A 17 4.09 61.89 39.21
N PHE A 18 5.33 62.05 38.75
CA PHE A 18 5.94 61.22 37.71
C PHE A 18 5.82 59.71 38.02
N THR A 19 6.01 59.31 39.27
CA THR A 19 5.89 57.92 39.73
C THR A 19 4.49 57.33 39.50
N LYS A 20 3.42 58.12 39.71
CA LYS A 20 2.05 57.64 39.45
C LYS A 20 1.79 57.48 37.95
N TYR A 21 2.26 58.43 37.14
CA TYR A 21 2.15 58.34 35.68
C TYR A 21 2.85 57.10 35.11
N LEU A 22 4.07 56.81 35.61
CA LEU A 22 4.82 55.62 35.23
C LEU A 22 4.08 54.32 35.59
N LEU A 23 3.49 54.25 36.81
CA LEU A 23 2.70 53.09 37.24
C LEU A 23 1.48 52.84 36.32
N TYR A 24 0.78 53.90 35.93
CA TYR A 24 -0.38 53.80 35.02
C TYR A 24 0.03 53.40 33.60
N ALA A 25 1.13 53.94 33.07
CA ALA A 25 1.65 53.56 31.76
C ALA A 25 2.11 52.10 31.72
N ILE A 26 2.74 51.61 32.79
CA ILE A 26 3.09 50.19 32.95
C ILE A 26 1.82 49.33 33.00
N GLY A 27 0.79 49.74 33.75
CA GLY A 27 -0.50 49.03 33.78
C GLY A 27 -1.17 48.95 32.41
N GLU A 28 -1.13 50.03 31.62
CA GLU A 28 -1.66 50.06 30.24
C GLU A 28 -0.90 49.10 29.32
N ILE A 29 0.44 49.07 29.40
CA ILE A 29 1.28 48.13 28.64
C ILE A 29 0.96 46.69 29.04
N ILE A 30 0.87 46.38 30.34
CA ILE A 30 0.54 45.03 30.82
C ILE A 30 -0.83 44.58 30.29
N LEU A 31 -1.83 45.47 30.32
CA LEU A 31 -3.18 45.15 29.85
C LEU A 31 -3.21 44.89 28.34
N VAL A 32 -2.46 45.67 27.56
CA VAL A 32 -2.28 45.44 26.11
C VAL A 32 -1.57 44.10 25.86
N VAL A 33 -0.51 43.79 26.60
CA VAL A 33 0.24 42.53 26.48
C VAL A 33 -0.66 41.33 26.79
N ILE A 34 -1.47 41.38 27.86
CA ILE A 34 -2.45 40.33 28.18
C ILE A 34 -3.45 40.16 27.03
N GLY A 35 -3.94 41.25 26.45
CA GLY A 35 -4.84 41.20 25.29
C GLY A 35 -4.22 40.50 24.08
N ILE A 36 -2.96 40.80 23.76
CA ILE A 36 -2.23 40.14 22.67
C ILE A 36 -2.01 38.66 22.96
N LEU A 37 -1.61 38.31 24.18
CA LEU A 37 -1.39 36.91 24.58
C LEU A 37 -2.67 36.09 24.48
N ILE A 38 -3.81 36.62 24.93
CA ILE A 38 -5.12 35.95 24.80
C ILE A 38 -5.49 35.79 23.31
N ALA A 39 -5.30 36.82 22.49
CA ALA A 39 -5.59 36.73 21.07
C ALA A 39 -4.73 35.66 20.37
N LEU A 40 -3.43 35.60 20.66
CA LEU A 40 -2.53 34.55 20.18
C LEU A 40 -2.95 33.17 20.67
N GLN A 41 -3.34 33.05 21.94
CA GLN A 41 -3.79 31.77 22.51
C GLN A 41 -5.07 31.26 21.82
N ILE A 42 -6.04 32.14 21.56
CA ILE A 42 -7.27 31.78 20.83
C ILE A 42 -6.95 31.37 19.39
N ASN A 43 -6.03 32.07 18.73
CA ASN A 43 -5.62 31.71 17.37
C ASN A 43 -4.95 30.32 17.33
N ASN A 44 -3.98 30.08 18.23
CA ASN A 44 -3.29 28.80 18.33
C ASN A 44 -4.25 27.65 18.66
N TRP A 45 -5.21 27.87 19.56
CA TRP A 45 -6.24 26.87 19.88
C TRP A 45 -7.15 26.55 18.69
N ASN A 46 -7.55 27.56 17.91
CA ASN A 46 -8.34 27.35 16.70
C ASN A 46 -7.55 26.58 15.62
N GLU A 47 -6.26 26.87 15.47
CA GLU A 47 -5.36 26.14 14.56
C GLU A 47 -5.17 24.69 14.99
N GLU A 48 -4.95 24.43 16.28
CA GLU A 48 -4.84 23.09 16.85
C GLU A 48 -6.12 22.27 16.61
N GLN A 49 -7.30 22.86 16.84
CA GLN A 49 -8.58 22.19 16.58
C GLN A 49 -8.78 21.86 15.10
N ARG A 50 -8.35 22.73 14.18
CA ARG A 50 -8.40 22.46 12.73
C ARG A 50 -7.45 21.32 12.35
N SER A 51 -6.23 21.35 12.87
CA SER A 51 -5.22 20.30 12.67
C SER A 51 -5.72 18.94 13.17
N LYS A 52 -6.31 18.90 14.37
CA LYS A 52 -6.89 17.67 14.93
C LYS A 52 -8.00 17.09 14.04
N ARG A 53 -8.96 17.91 13.60
CA ARG A 53 -10.04 17.45 12.70
C ARG A 53 -9.49 16.91 11.38
N GLN A 54 -8.47 17.56 10.83
CA GLN A 54 -7.83 17.09 9.61
C GLN A 54 -7.11 15.75 9.83
N ALA A 55 -6.42 15.59 10.95
CA ALA A 55 -5.80 14.32 11.33
C ALA A 55 -6.83 13.20 11.47
N ASP A 56 -7.99 13.47 12.08
CA ASP A 56 -9.07 12.47 12.26
C ASP A 56 -9.65 12.02 10.91
N VAL A 57 -9.85 12.94 9.97
CA VAL A 57 -10.26 12.62 8.59
C VAL A 57 -9.21 11.75 7.89
N PHE A 58 -7.92 12.03 8.06
CA PHE A 58 -6.87 11.19 7.49
C PHE A 58 -6.83 9.81 8.14
N ARG A 59 -6.96 9.70 9.47
CA ARG A 59 -7.01 8.41 10.17
C ARG A 59 -8.16 7.55 9.66
N GLU A 60 -9.35 8.12 9.49
CA GLU A 60 -10.51 7.41 8.96
C GLU A 60 -10.23 6.86 7.55
N LYS A 61 -9.71 7.70 6.66
CA LYS A 61 -9.36 7.29 5.29
C LYS A 61 -8.27 6.21 5.28
N LEU A 62 -7.21 6.37 6.08
CA LEU A 62 -6.14 5.37 6.19
C LEU A 62 -6.67 4.02 6.69
N VAL A 63 -7.60 4.02 7.66
CA VAL A 63 -8.27 2.79 8.10
C VAL A 63 -9.05 2.15 6.95
N GLN A 64 -9.79 2.93 6.16
CA GLN A 64 -10.52 2.41 5.00
C GLN A 64 -9.57 1.81 3.97
N ASP A 65 -8.47 2.50 3.65
CA ASP A 65 -7.43 2.03 2.72
C ASP A 65 -6.89 0.67 3.13
N VAL A 66 -6.48 0.54 4.40
CA VAL A 66 -5.91 -0.69 4.95
C VAL A 66 -6.94 -1.84 4.98
N ILE A 67 -8.22 -1.54 5.23
CA ILE A 67 -9.29 -2.54 5.15
C ILE A 67 -9.49 -3.02 3.72
N GLN A 68 -9.60 -2.09 2.76
CA GLN A 68 -9.77 -2.44 1.35
C GLN A 68 -8.58 -3.21 0.79
N ASP A 69 -7.37 -2.85 1.20
CA ASP A 69 -6.15 -3.60 0.87
C ASP A 69 -6.22 -5.05 1.35
N THR A 70 -6.62 -5.23 2.61
CA THR A 70 -6.75 -6.56 3.22
C THR A 70 -7.81 -7.42 2.51
N LEU A 71 -8.90 -6.81 2.05
CA LEU A 71 -9.93 -7.51 1.26
C LEU A 71 -9.37 -7.97 -0.09
N LYS A 72 -8.67 -7.11 -0.82
CA LYS A 72 -8.02 -7.47 -2.10
C LYS A 72 -6.99 -8.59 -1.93
N ILE A 73 -6.22 -8.58 -0.84
CA ILE A 73 -5.30 -9.67 -0.51
C ILE A 73 -6.05 -10.99 -0.34
N ASN A 74 -7.21 -10.98 0.32
CA ASN A 74 -8.01 -12.21 0.47
C ASN A 74 -8.50 -12.74 -0.89
N GLU A 75 -8.99 -11.87 -1.76
CA GLU A 75 -9.42 -12.24 -3.11
C GLU A 75 -8.27 -12.88 -3.92
N ILE A 76 -7.07 -12.30 -3.84
CA ILE A 76 -5.88 -12.86 -4.48
C ILE A 76 -5.58 -14.26 -3.92
N LEU A 77 -5.55 -14.42 -2.59
CA LEU A 77 -5.23 -15.69 -1.95
C LEU A 77 -6.24 -16.80 -2.30
N GLU A 78 -7.53 -16.48 -2.41
CA GLU A 78 -8.55 -17.45 -2.82
C GLU A 78 -8.33 -17.95 -4.25
N ASP A 79 -7.99 -17.04 -5.17
CA ASP A 79 -7.65 -17.39 -6.54
C ASP A 79 -6.35 -18.22 -6.61
N ARG A 80 -5.33 -17.85 -5.81
CA ARG A 80 -4.06 -18.59 -5.74
C ARG A 80 -4.26 -20.02 -5.26
N LYS A 81 -5.07 -20.23 -4.23
CA LYS A 81 -5.39 -21.58 -3.72
C LYS A 81 -6.03 -22.46 -4.78
N ARG A 82 -6.93 -21.90 -5.59
CA ARG A 82 -7.54 -22.61 -6.71
C ARG A 82 -6.52 -22.99 -7.78
N ILE A 83 -5.63 -22.07 -8.14
CA ILE A 83 -4.64 -22.29 -9.19
C ILE A 83 -3.56 -23.28 -8.75
N GLN A 84 -3.06 -23.16 -7.52
CA GLN A 84 -2.13 -24.13 -6.94
C GLN A 84 -2.74 -25.53 -6.93
N LYS A 85 -4.03 -25.66 -6.59
CA LYS A 85 -4.73 -26.93 -6.69
C LYS A 85 -4.73 -27.48 -8.12
N ASN A 86 -5.09 -26.67 -9.12
CA ASN A 86 -5.12 -27.12 -10.52
C ASN A 86 -3.74 -27.57 -11.02
N ILE A 87 -2.68 -26.84 -10.63
CA ILE A 87 -1.30 -27.18 -10.99
C ILE A 87 -0.86 -28.46 -10.26
N LYS A 88 -1.23 -28.64 -8.99
CA LYS A 88 -0.96 -29.86 -8.23
C LYS A 88 -1.64 -31.07 -8.86
N ASP A 89 -2.88 -30.93 -9.33
CA ASP A 89 -3.60 -31.99 -10.04
C ASP A 89 -2.83 -32.40 -11.33
N TYR A 90 -2.17 -31.46 -12.03
CA TYR A 90 -1.25 -31.76 -13.15
C TYR A 90 0.02 -32.49 -12.69
N PHE A 91 0.67 -32.05 -11.61
CA PHE A 91 1.87 -32.72 -11.10
C PHE A 91 1.58 -34.14 -10.61
N GLU A 92 0.44 -34.37 -9.95
CA GLU A 92 -0.01 -35.71 -9.57
C GLU A 92 -0.22 -36.61 -10.80
N TYR A 93 -0.82 -36.06 -11.87
CA TYR A 93 -0.91 -36.76 -13.15
C TYR A 93 0.48 -37.07 -13.71
N PHE A 94 1.36 -36.08 -13.84
CA PHE A 94 2.73 -36.24 -14.34
C PHE A 94 3.52 -37.33 -13.59
N ASP A 95 3.47 -37.31 -12.26
CA ASP A 95 4.24 -38.20 -11.37
C ASP A 95 3.73 -39.65 -11.37
N SER A 96 2.48 -39.90 -11.77
CA SER A 96 1.94 -41.27 -11.85
C SER A 96 2.66 -42.16 -12.88
N GLY A 97 3.44 -41.56 -13.78
CA GLY A 97 4.20 -42.25 -14.82
C GLY A 97 3.32 -42.86 -15.91
N GLN A 98 3.95 -43.42 -16.96
CA GLN A 98 3.28 -44.07 -18.10
C GLN A 98 2.60 -43.13 -19.12
N HIS A 99 2.94 -41.85 -19.14
CA HIS A 99 2.38 -40.88 -20.08
C HIS A 99 3.21 -40.71 -21.35
N THR A 100 2.53 -40.41 -22.46
CA THR A 100 3.21 -39.95 -23.68
C THR A 100 3.35 -38.42 -23.63
N PRO A 101 4.33 -37.83 -24.35
CA PRO A 101 4.47 -36.37 -24.44
C PRO A 101 3.16 -35.68 -24.83
N GLU A 102 2.38 -36.26 -25.74
CA GLU A 102 1.10 -35.71 -26.21
C GLU A 102 0.08 -35.63 -25.07
N THR A 103 -0.09 -36.71 -24.30
CA THR A 103 -1.03 -36.73 -23.16
C THR A 103 -0.61 -35.78 -22.04
N LEU A 104 0.69 -35.56 -21.84
CA LEU A 104 1.20 -34.56 -20.88
C LEU A 104 0.95 -33.14 -21.36
N ILE A 105 1.13 -32.88 -22.65
CA ILE A 105 0.84 -31.57 -23.27
C ILE A 105 -0.65 -31.25 -23.11
N ASP A 106 -1.54 -32.20 -23.42
CA ASP A 106 -2.99 -32.02 -23.27
C ASP A 106 -3.39 -31.78 -21.81
N SER A 107 -2.79 -32.53 -20.88
CA SER A 107 -3.00 -32.34 -19.45
C SER A 107 -2.55 -30.94 -19.01
N ALA A 108 -1.34 -30.51 -19.40
CA ALA A 108 -0.82 -29.18 -19.10
C ALA A 108 -1.71 -28.06 -19.69
N ARG A 109 -2.20 -28.22 -20.92
CA ARG A 109 -3.13 -27.27 -21.57
C ARG A 109 -4.46 -27.16 -20.83
N SER A 110 -4.91 -28.23 -20.17
CA SER A 110 -6.15 -28.23 -19.40
C SER A 110 -6.06 -27.50 -18.05
N VAL A 111 -4.84 -27.21 -17.59
CA VAL A 111 -4.61 -26.51 -16.32
C VAL A 111 -5.10 -25.07 -16.43
N LYS A 112 -6.08 -24.71 -15.60
CA LYS A 112 -6.55 -23.33 -15.48
C LYS A 112 -5.65 -22.57 -14.52
N TRP A 113 -4.83 -21.68 -15.05
CA TRP A 113 -3.94 -20.82 -14.29
C TRP A 113 -4.02 -19.37 -14.80
N SER A 114 -3.53 -18.43 -13.99
CA SER A 114 -3.40 -17.02 -14.35
C SER A 114 -2.27 -16.39 -13.52
N LEU A 115 -1.66 -15.33 -14.03
CA LEU A 115 -0.78 -14.47 -13.23
C LEU A 115 -1.63 -13.47 -12.44
N PHE A 116 -1.09 -12.95 -11.35
CA PHE A 116 -1.69 -11.85 -10.59
C PHE A 116 -0.68 -10.74 -10.38
N ARG A 117 -1.18 -9.53 -10.13
CA ARG A 117 -0.38 -8.42 -9.59
C ARG A 117 -1.02 -7.96 -8.29
N TYR A 118 -0.20 -7.57 -7.33
CA TYR A 118 -0.68 -6.97 -6.09
C TYR A 118 -0.55 -5.44 -6.18
N LEU A 119 -1.67 -4.74 -6.00
CA LEU A 119 -1.75 -3.28 -6.08
C LEU A 119 -2.28 -2.72 -4.74
N PRO A 120 -1.38 -2.31 -3.83
CA PRO A 120 -1.75 -1.85 -2.51
C PRO A 120 -2.77 -0.72 -2.53
N GLN A 121 -3.76 -0.77 -1.63
CA GLN A 121 -4.62 0.39 -1.38
C GLN A 121 -3.96 1.30 -0.35
N ASN A 122 -3.17 2.28 -0.83
CA ASN A 122 -2.43 3.22 0.04
C ASN A 122 -2.50 4.68 -0.45
N TYR A 123 -3.53 5.05 -1.21
CA TYR A 123 -3.65 6.36 -1.83
C TYR A 123 -3.65 7.50 -0.82
N THR A 124 -4.27 7.31 0.36
CA THR A 124 -4.28 8.35 1.41
C THR A 124 -2.88 8.57 1.94
N PHE A 125 -2.10 7.51 2.16
CA PHE A 125 -0.73 7.65 2.65
C PHE A 125 0.16 8.35 1.61
N ARG A 126 0.00 8.02 0.33
CA ARG A 126 0.72 8.68 -0.78
C ARG A 126 0.35 10.15 -0.93
N ASP A 127 -0.94 10.48 -0.81
CA ASP A 127 -1.42 11.87 -0.80
C ASP A 127 -0.78 12.64 0.36
N MET A 128 -0.79 12.09 1.57
CA MET A 128 -0.18 12.73 2.74
C MET A 128 1.33 12.97 2.57
N GLN A 129 2.05 12.06 1.91
CA GLN A 129 3.46 12.26 1.58
C GLN A 129 3.64 13.40 0.59
N ALA A 130 2.82 13.45 -0.46
CA ALA A 130 2.89 14.47 -1.50
C ALA A 130 2.53 15.88 -0.98
N THR A 131 1.61 15.98 -0.04
CA THR A 131 1.13 17.26 0.51
C THR A 131 1.83 17.69 1.81
N GLY A 132 2.72 16.85 2.37
CA GLY A 132 3.38 17.13 3.66
C GLY A 132 2.50 16.92 4.89
N ASN A 133 1.33 16.28 4.73
CA ASN A 133 0.35 16.07 5.81
C ASN A 133 0.70 14.89 6.75
N THR A 134 1.79 14.16 6.51
CA THR A 134 2.23 13.07 7.42
C THR A 134 2.52 13.57 8.84
N SER A 135 2.89 14.84 8.99
CA SER A 135 3.12 15.49 10.29
C SER A 135 1.87 15.57 11.18
N LEU A 136 0.67 15.44 10.61
CA LEU A 136 -0.60 15.42 11.36
C LEU A 136 -0.81 14.11 12.15
N LEU A 137 -0.08 13.06 11.79
CA LEU A 137 -0.12 11.77 12.47
C LEU A 137 0.88 11.75 13.63
N MET A 138 0.67 10.87 14.59
CA MET A 138 1.69 10.55 15.59
C MET A 138 2.83 9.76 14.97
N GLU A 139 3.98 9.77 15.64
CA GLU A 139 5.17 9.03 15.22
C GLU A 139 4.89 7.54 14.99
N LYS A 140 4.28 6.87 15.98
CA LYS A 140 3.89 5.46 15.88
C LYS A 140 2.94 5.14 14.71
N GLU A 141 2.06 6.09 14.33
CA GLU A 141 1.14 5.93 13.20
C GLU A 141 1.91 6.03 11.88
N ARG A 142 2.83 7.01 11.76
CA ARG A 142 3.70 7.16 10.60
C ARG A 142 4.62 5.94 10.42
N GLU A 143 5.24 5.48 11.49
CA GLU A 143 6.12 4.30 11.46
C GLU A 143 5.36 3.06 11.02
N GLY A 144 4.15 2.83 11.55
CA GLY A 144 3.31 1.71 11.13
C GLY A 144 2.91 1.77 9.65
N LEU A 145 2.64 2.97 9.11
CA LEU A 145 2.36 3.16 7.69
C LEU A 145 3.59 2.88 6.82
N ILE A 146 4.76 3.37 7.22
CA ILE A 146 6.03 3.16 6.50
C ILE A 146 6.39 1.67 6.50
N ASP A 147 6.27 1.00 7.64
CA ASP A 147 6.58 -0.43 7.78
C ASP A 147 5.64 -1.31 6.93
N LEU A 148 4.35 -0.98 6.91
CA LEU A 148 3.37 -1.63 6.03
C LEU A 148 3.72 -1.39 4.56
N ALA A 149 3.94 -0.13 4.16
CA ALA A 149 4.26 0.24 2.78
C ALA A 149 5.54 -0.43 2.28
N ASN A 150 6.61 -0.45 3.08
CA ASN A 150 7.87 -1.12 2.72
C ASN A 150 7.68 -2.62 2.49
N THR A 151 6.86 -3.27 3.32
CA THR A 151 6.55 -4.70 3.16
C THR A 151 5.79 -4.96 1.86
N GLN A 152 4.84 -4.09 1.53
CA GLN A 152 4.07 -4.15 0.29
C GLN A 152 4.95 -3.90 -0.95
N ASP A 153 5.81 -2.88 -0.91
CA ASP A 153 6.72 -2.54 -2.01
C ASP A 153 7.73 -3.66 -2.26
N PHE A 154 8.22 -4.32 -1.21
CA PHE A 154 9.11 -5.47 -1.34
C PHE A 154 8.40 -6.67 -1.98
N LEU A 155 7.16 -6.95 -1.57
CA LEU A 155 6.34 -8.00 -2.20
C LEU A 155 6.14 -7.72 -3.70
N ILE A 156 5.83 -6.48 -4.09
CA ILE A 156 5.63 -6.11 -5.50
C ILE A 156 6.89 -6.42 -6.32
N GLN A 157 8.07 -6.08 -5.81
CA GLN A 157 9.33 -6.35 -6.50
C GLN A 157 9.57 -7.86 -6.71
N ILE A 158 9.25 -8.68 -5.70
CA ILE A 158 9.37 -10.13 -5.81
C ILE A 158 8.37 -10.68 -6.83
N ILE A 159 7.12 -10.20 -6.80
CA ILE A 159 6.08 -10.63 -7.75
C ILE A 159 6.49 -10.32 -9.19
N GLU A 160 6.94 -9.09 -9.48
CA GLU A 160 7.34 -8.72 -10.84
C GLU A 160 8.54 -9.56 -11.31
N LYS A 161 9.53 -9.78 -10.45
CA LYS A 161 10.68 -10.65 -10.77
C LYS A 161 10.25 -12.07 -11.12
N GLN A 162 9.37 -12.68 -10.32
CA GLN A 162 8.89 -14.04 -10.61
C GLN A 162 7.99 -14.10 -11.83
N ILE A 163 7.19 -13.06 -12.09
CA ILE A 163 6.43 -12.97 -13.34
C ILE A 163 7.36 -13.01 -14.54
N ASP A 164 8.48 -12.27 -14.49
CA ASP A 164 9.47 -12.30 -15.58
C ASP A 164 10.07 -13.70 -15.77
N GLU A 165 10.39 -14.41 -14.68
CA GLU A 165 10.91 -15.79 -14.71
C GLU A 165 9.87 -16.77 -15.30
N ILE A 166 8.60 -16.65 -14.91
CA ILE A 166 7.50 -17.45 -15.47
C ILE A 166 7.35 -17.17 -16.97
N LEU A 167 7.33 -15.90 -17.38
CA LEU A 167 7.17 -15.51 -18.77
C LEU A 167 8.34 -16.00 -19.63
N GLU A 168 9.56 -16.03 -19.09
CA GLU A 168 10.72 -16.58 -19.77
C GLU A 168 10.56 -18.08 -20.04
N GLU A 169 10.14 -18.87 -19.05
CA GLU A 169 9.88 -20.30 -19.24
C GLU A 169 8.73 -20.55 -20.22
N LEU A 170 7.66 -19.76 -20.18
CA LEU A 170 6.57 -19.86 -21.15
C LEU A 170 7.02 -19.51 -22.57
N HIS A 171 7.87 -18.51 -22.75
CA HIS A 171 8.45 -18.18 -24.05
C HIS A 171 9.30 -19.32 -24.60
N LYS A 172 10.14 -19.93 -23.76
CA LYS A 172 10.95 -21.10 -24.16
C LYS A 172 10.06 -22.30 -24.50
N ARG A 173 8.99 -22.53 -23.74
CA ARG A 173 7.97 -23.55 -24.05
C ARG A 173 7.37 -23.33 -25.43
N ASP A 174 6.95 -22.12 -25.74
CA ASP A 174 6.26 -21.78 -27.00
C ASP A 174 7.18 -21.95 -28.21
N ALA A 175 8.50 -21.78 -28.03
CA ALA A 175 9.47 -22.09 -29.08
C ALA A 175 9.51 -23.59 -29.47
N TYR A 176 9.09 -24.48 -28.56
CA TYR A 176 9.10 -25.93 -28.78
C TYR A 176 7.73 -26.53 -29.07
N LEU A 177 6.68 -26.02 -28.41
CA LEU A 177 5.33 -26.54 -28.54
C LEU A 177 4.51 -25.72 -29.55
N GLY A 178 4.82 -24.44 -29.72
CA GLY A 178 4.06 -23.49 -30.55
C GLY A 178 3.30 -22.49 -29.67
N ASP A 179 2.85 -21.37 -30.27
CA ASP A 179 1.98 -20.42 -29.57
C ASP A 179 0.59 -21.05 -29.38
N HIS A 180 0.35 -21.58 -28.18
CA HIS A 180 -0.90 -22.25 -27.83
C HIS A 180 -1.90 -21.36 -27.09
N MET A 181 -1.65 -20.04 -27.02
CA MET A 181 -2.70 -19.09 -26.62
C MET A 181 -3.59 -18.67 -27.80
N SER A 182 -3.26 -19.15 -29.01
CA SER A 182 -4.04 -19.02 -30.24
C SER A 182 -5.07 -20.15 -30.37
N GLU A 183 -6.28 -19.85 -30.88
CA GLU A 183 -7.30 -20.87 -31.21
C GLU A 183 -6.84 -21.88 -32.29
N THR A 184 -5.76 -21.56 -33.01
CA THR A 184 -5.16 -22.40 -34.05
C THR A 184 -3.74 -22.81 -33.64
N ASP A 185 -3.50 -24.12 -33.54
CA ASP A 185 -2.15 -24.66 -33.31
C ASP A 185 -1.31 -24.47 -34.59
N PHE A 186 -0.19 -23.76 -34.47
CA PHE A 186 0.73 -23.47 -35.59
C PHE A 186 1.22 -24.74 -36.28
N PHE A 187 1.50 -25.80 -35.51
CA PHE A 187 2.02 -27.06 -36.04
C PHE A 187 0.93 -27.90 -36.69
N GLU A 188 -0.30 -27.89 -36.15
CA GLU A 188 -1.46 -28.49 -36.81
C GLU A 188 -1.75 -27.80 -38.15
N THR A 189 -1.64 -26.47 -38.20
CA THR A 189 -1.86 -25.68 -39.42
C THR A 189 -0.89 -26.07 -40.54
N LEU A 190 0.33 -26.47 -40.19
CA LEU A 190 1.37 -26.89 -41.15
C LEU A 190 1.37 -28.39 -41.46
N ASN A 191 0.48 -29.19 -40.87
CA ASN A 191 0.53 -30.67 -40.93
C ASN A 191 1.92 -31.23 -40.54
N ALA A 192 2.61 -30.54 -39.62
CA ALA A 192 3.95 -30.89 -39.17
C ALA A 192 3.88 -31.30 -37.68
N PRO A 193 3.68 -32.60 -37.38
CA PRO A 193 3.50 -33.05 -36.00
C PRO A 193 4.74 -32.74 -35.16
N LEU A 194 4.50 -32.40 -33.89
CA LEU A 194 5.56 -32.10 -32.93
C LEU A 194 6.55 -33.27 -32.83
N ASN A 195 7.85 -32.93 -32.91
CA ASN A 195 8.92 -33.90 -32.71
C ASN A 195 8.98 -34.31 -31.23
N PRO A 196 8.98 -35.62 -30.88
CA PRO A 196 9.05 -36.08 -29.49
C PRO A 196 10.21 -35.50 -28.67
N ALA A 197 11.35 -35.19 -29.30
CA ALA A 197 12.48 -34.55 -28.61
C ALA A 197 12.20 -33.09 -28.25
N GLU A 198 11.55 -32.33 -29.14
CA GLU A 198 11.15 -30.94 -28.89
C GLU A 198 9.98 -30.88 -27.91
N SER A 199 9.01 -31.80 -28.01
CA SER A 199 7.91 -31.95 -27.05
C SER A 199 8.40 -32.11 -25.62
N ARG A 200 9.47 -32.90 -25.40
CA ARG A 200 10.08 -33.05 -24.07
C ARG A 200 10.72 -31.77 -23.55
N LYS A 201 11.39 -30.99 -24.40
CA LYS A 201 11.95 -29.69 -24.00
C LYS A 201 10.85 -28.69 -23.66
N GLY A 202 9.81 -28.62 -24.48
CA GLY A 202 8.64 -27.79 -24.22
C GLY A 202 7.94 -28.15 -22.91
N LEU A 203 7.74 -29.44 -22.66
CA LEU A 203 7.18 -29.95 -21.40
C LEU A 203 8.05 -29.61 -20.18
N LEU A 204 9.37 -29.63 -20.29
CA LEU A 204 10.27 -29.20 -19.23
C LEU A 204 10.02 -27.73 -18.87
N HIS A 205 9.98 -26.86 -19.87
CA HIS A 205 9.70 -25.43 -19.64
C HIS A 205 8.29 -25.18 -19.10
N GLN A 206 7.29 -25.93 -19.57
CA GLN A 206 5.94 -25.89 -19.01
C GLN A 206 5.90 -26.34 -17.53
N HIS A 207 6.66 -27.38 -17.18
CA HIS A 207 6.78 -27.88 -15.82
C HIS A 207 7.43 -26.83 -14.93
N ASN A 208 8.54 -26.22 -15.37
CA ASN A 208 9.21 -25.14 -14.65
C ASN A 208 8.29 -23.93 -14.44
N ALA A 209 7.58 -23.48 -15.49
CA ALA A 209 6.64 -22.37 -15.37
C ALA A 209 5.55 -22.64 -14.32
N PHE A 210 5.01 -23.87 -14.25
CA PHE A 210 4.05 -24.26 -13.23
C PHE A 210 4.66 -24.29 -11.82
N THR A 211 5.90 -24.76 -11.68
CA THR A 211 6.63 -24.69 -10.40
C THR A 211 6.74 -23.24 -9.93
N GLU A 212 7.22 -22.34 -10.80
CA GLU A 212 7.35 -20.91 -10.49
C GLU A 212 6.00 -20.25 -10.14
N ILE A 213 4.91 -20.62 -10.81
CA ILE A 213 3.56 -20.12 -10.48
C ILE A 213 3.11 -20.58 -9.08
N VAL A 214 3.43 -21.82 -8.69
CA VAL A 214 3.12 -22.33 -7.34
C VAL A 214 3.94 -21.60 -6.29
N GLU A 215 5.25 -21.44 -6.53
CA GLU A 215 6.15 -20.69 -5.64
C GLU A 215 5.71 -19.24 -5.45
N LEU A 216 5.26 -18.58 -6.52
CA LEU A 216 4.69 -17.24 -6.46
C LEU A 216 3.43 -17.18 -5.59
N GLY A 217 2.60 -18.22 -5.62
CA GLY A 217 1.45 -18.38 -4.71
C GLY A 217 1.87 -18.49 -3.25
N ASP A 218 2.92 -19.26 -2.96
CA ASP A 218 3.42 -19.48 -1.59
C ASP A 218 4.07 -18.21 -1.02
N ILE A 219 4.84 -17.48 -1.85
CA ILE A 219 5.39 -16.16 -1.50
C ILE A 219 4.25 -15.20 -1.15
N MET A 220 3.20 -15.15 -1.97
CA MET A 220 2.05 -14.30 -1.70
C MET A 220 1.37 -14.66 -0.36
N GLU A 221 1.20 -15.95 -0.06
CA GLU A 221 0.60 -16.38 1.22
C GLU A 221 1.47 -15.98 2.43
N ALA A 222 2.79 -16.17 2.34
CA ALA A 222 3.72 -15.79 3.39
C ALA A 222 3.70 -14.28 3.67
N PHE A 223 3.76 -13.45 2.61
CA PHE A 223 3.69 -12.00 2.77
C PHE A 223 2.32 -11.52 3.23
N ALA A 224 1.23 -12.14 2.76
CA ALA A 224 -0.11 -11.78 3.16
C ALA A 224 -0.30 -11.92 4.68
N ILE A 225 0.30 -12.92 5.33
CA ILE A 225 0.27 -13.06 6.79
C ILE A 225 0.90 -11.84 7.46
N SER A 226 2.10 -11.46 7.01
CA SER A 226 2.84 -10.29 7.54
C SER A 226 2.07 -8.99 7.32
N ILE A 227 1.59 -8.76 6.09
CA ILE A 227 0.83 -7.58 5.71
C ILE A 227 -0.45 -7.48 6.54
N LYS A 228 -1.24 -8.56 6.66
CA LYS A 228 -2.47 -8.58 7.47
C LYS A 228 -2.21 -8.27 8.94
N GLN A 229 -1.11 -8.79 9.49
CA GLN A 229 -0.75 -8.53 10.89
C GLN A 229 -0.35 -7.05 11.10
N LYS A 230 0.46 -6.48 10.19
CA LYS A 230 0.83 -5.06 10.21
C LYS A 230 -0.41 -4.16 10.03
N SER A 231 -1.27 -4.50 9.07
CA SER A 231 -2.56 -3.83 8.83
C SER A 231 -3.45 -3.81 10.07
N LYS A 232 -3.60 -4.95 10.75
CA LYS A 232 -4.37 -5.05 12.00
C LYS A 232 -3.79 -4.14 13.10
N ASN A 233 -2.48 -4.17 13.30
CA ASN A 233 -1.80 -3.34 14.30
C ASN A 233 -1.96 -1.85 13.97
N LEU A 234 -1.80 -1.48 12.70
CA LEU A 234 -1.95 -0.11 12.24
C LEU A 234 -3.39 0.40 12.44
N ILE A 235 -4.41 -0.39 12.10
CA ILE A 235 -5.81 -0.02 12.35
C ILE A 235 -6.06 0.24 13.84
N LEU A 236 -5.50 -0.59 14.73
CA LEU A 236 -5.62 -0.37 16.18
C LEU A 236 -4.96 0.94 16.61
N LEU A 237 -3.79 1.27 16.08
CA LEU A 237 -3.10 2.53 16.36
C LEU A 237 -3.92 3.75 15.90
N LEU A 238 -4.45 3.70 14.67
CA LEU A 238 -5.23 4.78 14.07
C LEU A 238 -6.59 5.02 14.75
N LYS A 239 -7.15 4.01 15.44
CA LYS A 239 -8.46 4.10 16.12
C LYS A 239 -8.38 4.52 17.60
N GLN A 240 -7.18 4.60 18.19
CA GLN A 240 -7.00 4.87 19.62
C GLN A 240 -7.07 6.35 20.01
N ASN A 241 -7.23 7.29 19.06
CA ASN A 241 -7.11 8.75 19.28
C ASN A 241 -8.23 9.51 18.59
#